data_AF-A0A7X7RLW3-F1
#
_entry.id   AF-A0A7X7RLW3-F1
#
_cell.length_a   1.000
_cell.length_b   1.000
_cell.length_c   1.000
_cell.angle_alpha   90.00
_cell.angle_beta   90.00
_cell.angle_gamma   90.00
#
_symmetry.space_group_name_H-M   'P 1'
#
loop_
_entity.id
_entity.type
_entity.pdbx_description
1 polymer ?
#
loop_
_entity_poly.entity_id
_entity_poly.type
_entity_poly.pdbx_seq_one_letter_code
_entity_poly.pdbx_strand_id
1 'polypeptide(L)'
;MKTIHQAFSVPFRYPVIFTHGVFDPENSALAKTLARGRLASPARALVVIDAGVAAARPALCREITRYFRAHGAALELVRAPLVVPGGEQAKNGWNTVRE
;
A
#
# COMPACT_ATOMS: atom_id res chain seq x y z
N MET A 1 -33.99 -36.10 7.29
CA MET A 1 -32.73 -35.40 6.95
C MET A 1 -33.09 -34.04 6.34
N LYS A 2 -32.53 -32.93 6.80
CA LYS A 2 -32.87 -31.58 6.31
C LYS A 2 -31.61 -30.94 5.73
N THR A 3 -31.60 -30.69 4.43
CA THR A 3 -30.48 -30.05 3.72
C THR A 3 -30.78 -28.57 3.54
N ILE A 4 -29.81 -27.71 3.85
CA ILE A 4 -29.87 -26.27 3.57
C ILE A 4 -28.84 -25.97 2.48
N HIS A 5 -29.30 -25.40 1.38
CA HIS A 5 -28.45 -24.94 0.28
C HIS A 5 -28.24 -23.44 0.40
N GLN A 6 -26.99 -23.01 0.56
CA GLN A 6 -26.62 -21.59 0.55
C GLN A 6 -25.66 -21.31 -0.61
N ALA A 7 -25.89 -20.21 -1.31
CA ALA A 7 -25.01 -19.69 -2.33
C ALA A 7 -25.02 -18.16 -2.26
N PHE A 8 -23.84 -17.53 -2.36
CA PHE A 8 -23.71 -16.08 -2.51
C PHE A 8 -22.51 -15.74 -3.38
N SER A 9 -22.49 -14.53 -3.94
CA SER A 9 -21.41 -13.99 -4.75
C SER A 9 -21.14 -12.53 -4.36
N VAL A 10 -19.86 -12.14 -4.29
CA VAL A 10 -19.45 -10.77 -3.98
C VAL A 10 -18.56 -10.27 -5.13
N PRO A 11 -19.10 -9.48 -6.08
CA PRO A 11 -18.31 -8.97 -7.18
C PRO A 11 -17.40 -7.83 -6.70
N PHE A 12 -16.08 -8.04 -6.80
CA PHE A 12 -15.09 -6.99 -6.55
C PHE A 12 -14.70 -6.30 -7.85
N ARG A 13 -14.67 -4.96 -7.85
CA ARG A 13 -14.20 -4.14 -8.98
C ARG A 13 -13.12 -3.20 -8.49
N TYR A 14 -11.94 -3.26 -9.11
CA TYR A 14 -10.82 -2.39 -8.81
C TYR A 14 -10.01 -2.11 -10.08
N PRO A 15 -9.41 -0.92 -10.21
CA PRO A 15 -8.59 -0.58 -11.37
C PRO A 15 -7.22 -1.25 -11.27
N VAL A 16 -6.69 -1.71 -12.41
CA VAL A 16 -5.27 -2.07 -12.58
C VAL A 16 -4.62 -0.97 -13.42
N ILE A 17 -3.70 -0.22 -12.82
CA ILE A 17 -3.08 0.96 -13.44
C ILE A 17 -1.60 0.65 -13.66
N PHE A 18 -1.16 0.67 -14.92
CA PHE A 18 0.24 0.51 -15.29
C PHE A 18 0.93 1.88 -15.37
N THR A 19 2.12 1.98 -14.78
CA THR A 19 2.93 3.20 -14.81
C THR A 19 4.40 2.86 -14.56
N HIS A 20 5.30 3.80 -14.87
CA HIS A 20 6.73 3.71 -14.57
C HIS A 20 7.07 4.70 -13.47
N GLY A 21 7.92 4.31 -12.52
CA GLY A 21 8.33 5.19 -11.42
C GLY A 21 7.15 5.67 -10.58
N VAL A 22 6.39 4.74 -9.98
CA VAL A 22 5.18 5.10 -9.19
C VAL A 22 5.46 6.04 -8.00
N PHE A 23 6.72 6.09 -7.54
CA PHE A 23 7.19 6.98 -6.47
C PHE A 23 8.02 8.17 -6.97
N ASP A 24 8.02 8.42 -8.29
CA ASP A 24 8.49 9.69 -8.82
C ASP A 24 7.49 10.80 -8.41
N PRO A 25 7.94 11.92 -7.79
CA PRO A 25 7.05 13.03 -7.43
C PRO A 25 6.20 13.60 -8.57
N GLU A 26 6.63 13.47 -9.83
CA GLU A 26 5.85 13.93 -10.98
C GLU A 26 4.75 12.91 -11.38
N ASN A 27 4.84 11.67 -10.91
CA ASN A 27 3.88 10.62 -11.21
C ASN A 27 2.67 10.66 -10.28
N SER A 28 1.65 11.44 -10.67
CA SER A 28 0.42 11.58 -9.89
C SER A 28 -0.49 10.34 -9.77
N ALA A 29 -0.16 9.19 -10.40
CA ALA A 29 -1.07 8.06 -10.52
C ALA A 29 -1.49 7.48 -9.17
N LEU A 30 -0.54 7.24 -8.26
CA LEU A 30 -0.83 6.68 -6.94
C LEU A 30 -1.59 7.70 -6.06
N ALA A 31 -1.22 8.98 -6.13
CA ALA A 31 -1.86 10.04 -5.35
C ALA A 31 -3.34 10.21 -5.74
N LYS A 32 -3.62 10.30 -7.04
CA LYS A 32 -5.00 10.37 -7.57
C LYS A 32 -5.81 9.13 -7.19
N THR A 33 -5.19 7.95 -7.17
CA THR A 33 -5.87 6.70 -6.84
C THR A 33 -6.23 6.65 -5.36
N LEU A 34 -5.32 6.97 -4.45
CA LEU A 34 -5.55 6.93 -3.00
C LEU A 34 -6.45 8.07 -2.49
N ALA A 35 -6.39 9.24 -3.12
CA ALA A 35 -7.20 10.41 -2.76
C ALA A 35 -8.58 10.41 -3.44
N ARG A 36 -8.87 9.46 -4.33
CA ARG A 36 -10.14 9.42 -5.08
C ARG A 36 -11.33 9.40 -4.13
N GLY A 37 -12.22 10.38 -4.27
CA GLY A 37 -13.44 10.49 -3.46
C GLY A 37 -13.24 11.05 -2.05
N ARG A 38 -12.03 11.50 -1.69
CA ARG A 38 -11.78 12.24 -0.45
C ARG A 38 -11.87 13.75 -0.70
N LEU A 39 -12.68 14.44 0.11
CA LEU A 39 -12.92 15.89 -0.02
C LEU A 39 -12.31 16.73 1.10
N ALA A 40 -12.00 16.13 2.25
CA ALA A 40 -11.72 16.90 3.48
C ALA A 40 -10.39 16.56 4.18
N SER A 41 -9.72 15.46 3.85
CA SER A 41 -8.45 15.10 4.49
C SER A 41 -7.54 14.27 3.59
N PRO A 42 -6.21 14.36 3.80
CA PRO A 42 -5.25 13.51 3.09
C PRO A 42 -5.55 12.03 3.28
N ALA A 43 -5.33 11.26 2.23
CA ALA A 43 -5.39 9.80 2.32
C ALA A 43 -4.22 9.29 3.15
N ARG A 44 -4.52 8.81 4.36
CA ARG A 44 -3.55 8.17 5.25
C ARG A 44 -3.17 6.80 4.71
N ALA A 45 -1.88 6.53 4.58
CA ALA A 45 -1.35 5.25 4.14
C ALA A 45 -0.22 4.77 5.05
N LEU A 46 -0.23 3.47 5.32
CA LEU A 46 0.91 2.73 5.85
C LEU A 46 1.56 1.98 4.70
N VAL A 47 2.88 2.12 4.58
CA VAL A 47 3.66 1.40 3.57
C VAL A 47 4.45 0.30 4.27
N VAL A 48 4.26 -0.93 3.81
CA VAL A 48 4.99 -2.11 4.26
C VAL A 48 5.77 -2.67 3.07
N ILE A 49 7.04 -3.00 3.28
CA ILE A 49 7.99 -3.39 2.24
C ILE A 49 8.64 -4.69 2.65
N ASP A 50 8.69 -5.64 1.73
CA ASP A 50 9.46 -6.87 1.88
C ASP A 50 10.97 -6.57 1.97
N ALA A 51 11.67 -7.19 2.92
CA ALA A 51 13.10 -6.99 3.14
C ALA A 51 13.97 -7.28 1.91
N GLY A 52 13.62 -8.29 1.10
CA GLY A 52 14.31 -8.59 -0.16
C GLY A 52 14.12 -7.47 -1.20
N VAL A 53 12.93 -6.87 -1.27
CA VAL A 53 12.68 -5.71 -2.13
C VAL A 53 13.46 -4.48 -1.65
N ALA A 54 13.45 -4.22 -0.35
CA ALA A 54 14.21 -3.12 0.24
C ALA A 54 15.72 -3.28 0.01
N ALA A 55 16.25 -4.51 0.14
CA ALA A 55 17.64 -4.83 -0.13
C ALA A 55 18.01 -4.65 -1.62
N ALA A 56 17.15 -5.12 -2.54
CA ALA A 56 17.37 -4.96 -3.97
C ALA A 56 17.25 -3.50 -4.46
N ARG A 57 16.49 -2.66 -3.74
CA ARG A 57 16.28 -1.24 -4.07
C ARG A 57 16.49 -0.35 -2.84
N PRO A 58 17.74 -0.09 -2.41
CA PRO A 58 18.03 0.62 -1.16
C PRO A 58 17.45 2.05 -1.07
N ALA A 59 17.20 2.69 -2.21
CA ALA A 59 16.62 4.04 -2.27
C ALA A 59 15.09 4.06 -2.06
N LEU A 60 14.41 2.91 -2.11
CA LEU A 60 12.95 2.82 -2.18
C LEU A 60 12.25 3.52 -1.00
N CYS A 61 12.68 3.27 0.25
CA CYS A 61 12.06 3.90 1.42
C CYS A 61 12.15 5.43 1.38
N ARG A 62 13.28 5.96 0.89
CA ARG A 62 13.51 7.40 0.73
C ARG A 62 12.63 7.97 -0.38
N GLU A 63 12.53 7.29 -1.51
CA GLU A 63 11.67 7.71 -2.62
C GLU A 63 10.20 7.76 -2.22
N ILE A 64 9.71 6.75 -1.51
CA ILE A 64 8.35 6.71 -0.98
C ILE A 64 8.13 7.89 -0.04
N THR A 65 9.03 8.12 0.91
CA THR A 65 8.93 9.25 1.84
C THR A 65 8.91 10.59 1.09
N ARG A 66 9.75 10.76 0.07
CA ARG A 66 9.78 11.96 -0.78
C ARG A 66 8.48 12.14 -1.57
N TYR A 67 7.95 11.07 -2.14
CA TYR A 67 6.70 11.08 -2.90
C TYR A 67 5.53 11.54 -2.03
N PHE A 68 5.37 10.97 -0.84
CA PHE A 68 4.31 11.37 0.09
C PHE A 68 4.47 12.82 0.56
N ARG A 69 5.70 13.31 0.75
CA ARG A 69 5.95 14.73 1.04
C ARG A 69 5.54 15.63 -0.12
N ALA A 70 5.90 15.27 -1.36
CA ALA A 70 5.55 16.04 -2.56
C ALA A 70 4.03 16.11 -2.78
N HIS A 71 3.29 15.07 -2.39
CA HIS A 71 1.84 15.00 -2.45
C HIS A 71 1.15 15.24 -1.09
N GLY A 72 1.79 15.95 -0.16
CA GLY A 72 1.31 16.10 1.23
C GLY A 72 -0.08 16.73 1.39
N ALA A 73 -0.55 17.49 0.40
CA ALA A 73 -1.92 18.02 0.39
C ALA A 73 -2.98 16.91 0.18
N ALA A 74 -2.62 15.83 -0.50
CA ALA A 74 -3.52 14.74 -0.86
C ALA A 74 -3.25 13.44 -0.08
N LEU A 75 -2.01 13.22 0.39
CA LEU A 75 -1.57 11.98 1.04
C LEU A 75 -0.85 12.26 2.37
N GLU A 76 -1.01 11.34 3.31
CA GLU A 76 -0.25 11.32 4.56
C GLU A 76 0.40 9.94 4.73
N LEU A 77 1.71 9.92 4.89
CA LEU A 77 2.44 8.71 5.27
C LEU A 77 2.45 8.61 6.79
N VAL A 78 1.71 7.64 7.34
CA VAL A 78 1.44 7.58 8.80
C VAL A 78 2.70 7.37 9.64
N ARG A 79 3.73 6.73 9.06
CA ARG A 79 5.08 6.56 9.62
C ARG A 79 6.05 6.20 8.50
N ALA A 80 7.36 6.26 8.76
CA ALA A 80 8.36 5.77 7.83
C ALA A 80 8.05 4.33 7.36
N PRO A 81 8.35 3.95 6.09
CA PRO A 81 7.99 2.64 5.57
C PRO A 81 8.53 1.50 6.44
N LEU A 82 7.65 0.54 6.74
CA LEU A 82 7.98 -0.63 7.55
C LEU A 82 8.62 -1.70 6.67
N VAL A 83 9.87 -2.05 6.96
CA VAL A 83 10.53 -3.19 6.30
C VAL A 83 10.28 -4.43 7.13
N VAL A 84 9.67 -5.45 6.52
CA VAL A 84 9.33 -6.72 7.18
C VAL A 84 10.09 -7.88 6.54
N PRO A 85 10.40 -8.96 7.29
CA PRO A 85 10.98 -10.16 6.70
C PRO A 85 10.12 -10.65 5.54
N GLY A 86 10.77 -11.03 4.43
CA GLY A 86 10.08 -11.60 3.28
C GLY A 86 9.80 -13.09 3.40
N GLY A 87 9.13 -13.64 2.39
CA GLY A 87 8.85 -15.07 2.28
C GLY A 87 7.79 -15.59 3.26
N GLU A 88 7.74 -16.90 3.44
CA GLU A 88 6.65 -17.56 4.19
C GLU A 88 6.60 -17.15 5.67
N GLN A 89 7.73 -16.70 6.22
CA GLN A 89 7.79 -16.21 7.60
C GLN A 89 6.88 -15.00 7.84
N ALA A 90 6.64 -14.16 6.82
CA ALA A 90 5.72 -13.04 6.90
C ALA A 90 4.26 -13.45 7.14
N LYS A 91 3.91 -14.72 6.89
CA LYS A 91 2.55 -15.26 7.01
C LYS A 91 2.31 -16.03 8.30
N ASN A 92 3.35 -16.31 9.09
CA ASN A 92 3.29 -17.20 10.25
C ASN A 92 2.81 -16.52 11.55
N GLY A 93 2.07 -15.42 11.44
CA GLY A 93 1.47 -14.71 12.58
C GLY A 93 1.81 -13.22 12.62
N TRP A 94 1.60 -12.60 13.77
CA TRP A 94 1.66 -11.13 13.93
C TRP A 94 3.03 -10.58 14.33
N ASN A 95 3.99 -11.45 14.66
CA ASN A 95 5.28 -11.01 15.22
C ASN A 95 6.11 -10.11 14.28
N THR A 96 5.90 -10.20 12.97
CA THR A 96 6.65 -9.42 11.97
C THR A 96 6.18 -7.97 11.83
N VAL A 97 5.07 -7.60 12.47
CA VAL A 97 4.45 -6.27 12.39
C VAL A 97 4.03 -5.69 13.76
N ARG A 98 4.46 -6.32 14.85
CA ARG A 98 4.24 -5.80 16.21
C ARG A 98 5.16 -4.61 16.49
N GLU A 99 4.60 -3.59 17.11
CA GLU A 99 5.32 -2.36 17.52
C GLU A 99 6.24 -2.60 18.72
#